data_AF-A0A5J4DXA3-F1
#
_entry.id   AF-A0A5J4DXA3-F1
#
_cell.length_a   1.000
_cell.length_b   1.000
_cell.length_c   1.000
_cell.angle_alpha   90.00
_cell.angle_beta   90.00
_cell.angle_gamma   90.00
#
_symmetry.space_group_name_H-M   'P 1'
#
loop_
_entity.id
_entity.type
_entity.pdbx_description
1 polymer ?
#
loop_
_entity_poly.entity_id
_entity_poly.type
_entity_poly.pdbx_seq_one_letter_code
_entity_poly.pdbx_strand_id
1 'polypeptide(L)'
;MKGVAARYPVYDAPSKKLINLEGRINECRRKFMKAPVLGYETDELLGLSIYVRAQSRGLPVKVRVDGPAKPFFEKGRAFFYGRRGQLSMSCAHCHEKYAGKRYRSMTLSQGQTNGFPSHRLTWRKPGSLHRRFQTCSRLVRSEPFPAGSDELIDLELYLAWRGQGLLVETPSVRR
;
A
#
# COMPACT_ATOMS: atom_id res chain seq x y z
N MET A 1 15.76 -4.30 -12.24
CA MET A 1 14.63 -4.13 -11.28
C MET A 1 13.74 -5.37 -11.11
N LYS A 2 14.03 -6.52 -11.76
CA LYS A 2 13.26 -7.76 -11.58
C LYS A 2 13.25 -8.21 -10.11
N GLY A 3 12.07 -8.52 -9.57
CA GLY A 3 11.88 -9.01 -8.20
C GLY A 3 12.10 -7.99 -7.08
N VAL A 4 12.52 -6.77 -7.39
CA VAL A 4 12.77 -5.72 -6.38
C VAL A 4 11.47 -5.32 -5.70
N ALA A 5 10.45 -4.99 -6.49
CA ALA A 5 9.18 -4.50 -5.98
C ALA A 5 8.39 -5.54 -5.15
N ALA A 6 8.59 -6.83 -5.42
CA ALA A 6 7.91 -7.91 -4.69
C ALA A 6 8.27 -7.97 -3.20
N ARG A 7 9.34 -7.28 -2.78
CA ARG A 7 9.86 -7.29 -1.41
C ARG A 7 9.50 -6.05 -0.59
N TYR A 8 8.93 -5.02 -1.21
CA TYR A 8 8.60 -3.75 -0.54
C TYR A 8 7.23 -3.81 0.14
N PRO A 9 7.03 -3.07 1.26
CA PRO A 9 8.00 -2.20 1.95
C PRO A 9 9.13 -2.96 2.68
N VAL A 10 10.26 -2.27 2.92
CA VAL A 10 11.43 -2.83 3.61
C VAL A 10 11.91 -1.89 4.72
N TYR A 11 12.57 -2.44 5.74
CA TYR A 11 13.28 -1.65 6.75
C TYR A 11 14.51 -0.97 6.14
N ASP A 12 14.66 0.33 6.37
CA ASP A 12 15.78 1.15 5.95
C ASP A 12 16.63 1.52 7.18
N ALA A 13 17.81 0.91 7.29
CA ALA A 13 18.70 1.10 8.44
C ALA A 13 19.15 2.57 8.65
N PRO A 14 19.49 3.34 7.59
CA PRO A 14 19.86 4.75 7.76
C PRO A 14 18.76 5.61 8.39
N SER A 15 17.50 5.44 7.96
CA SER A 15 16.37 6.20 8.52
C SER A 15 15.75 5.55 9.76
N LYS A 16 16.13 4.30 10.08
CA LYS A 16 15.53 3.46 11.14
C LYS A 16 14.00 3.35 11.02
N LYS A 17 13.47 3.40 9.80
CA LYS A 17 12.04 3.34 9.48
C LYS A 17 11.78 2.36 8.34
N LEU A 18 10.53 2.04 8.09
CA LEU A 18 10.15 1.41 6.83
C LEU A 18 10.20 2.43 5.69
N ILE A 19 10.55 1.93 4.50
CA ILE A 19 10.44 2.67 3.25
C ILE A 19 9.67 1.81 2.24
N ASN A 20 8.61 2.39 1.67
CA ASN A 20 7.91 1.80 0.53
C ASN A 20 8.60 2.16 -0.79
N LEU A 21 8.07 1.66 -1.91
CA LEU A 21 8.73 1.82 -3.20
C LEU A 21 8.78 3.29 -3.65
N GLU A 22 7.69 4.01 -3.45
CA GLU A 22 7.51 5.42 -3.73
C GLU A 22 8.52 6.27 -2.92
N GLY A 23 8.68 5.95 -1.62
CA GLY A 23 9.69 6.54 -0.76
C GLY A 23 11.11 6.29 -1.27
N ARG A 24 11.42 5.06 -1.72
CA ARG A 24 12.75 4.72 -2.28
C ARG A 24 13.04 5.48 -3.57
N ILE A 25 12.05 5.60 -4.47
CA ILE A 25 12.18 6.39 -5.70
C ILE A 25 12.53 7.84 -5.34
N ASN A 26 11.78 8.45 -4.43
CA ASN A 26 12.00 9.83 -4.01
C ASN A 26 13.33 10.03 -3.27
N GLU A 27 13.76 9.05 -2.49
CA GLU A 27 15.08 9.10 -1.85
C GLU A 27 16.21 9.11 -2.90
N CYS A 28 16.11 8.26 -3.93
CA CYS A 28 17.09 8.23 -5.02
C CYS A 28 17.11 9.56 -5.78
N ARG A 29 15.93 10.12 -6.10
CA ARG A 29 15.81 11.43 -6.76
C ARG A 29 16.51 12.54 -5.98
N ARG A 30 16.21 12.64 -4.69
CA ARG A 30 16.79 13.66 -3.82
C ARG A 30 18.30 13.48 -3.64
N LYS A 31 18.74 12.26 -3.32
CA LYS A 31 20.15 12.01 -2.94
C LYS A 31 21.08 11.99 -4.15
N PHE A 32 20.72 11.26 -5.19
CA PHE A 32 21.62 10.97 -6.33
C PHE A 32 21.35 11.86 -7.54
N MET A 33 20.11 12.28 -7.77
CA MET A 33 19.77 13.15 -8.92
C MET A 33 19.70 14.64 -8.55
N LYS A 34 19.74 14.97 -7.26
CA LYS A 34 19.53 16.34 -6.74
C LYS A 34 18.22 16.97 -7.26
N ALA A 35 17.22 16.14 -7.51
CA ALA A 35 15.92 16.55 -8.03
C ALA A 35 14.88 16.63 -6.90
N PRO A 36 13.84 17.47 -7.05
CA PRO A 36 12.75 17.51 -6.08
C PRO A 36 12.04 16.15 -5.98
N VAL A 37 11.52 15.88 -4.79
CA VAL A 37 10.65 14.73 -4.54
C VAL A 37 9.34 14.91 -5.29
N LEU A 38 8.80 13.80 -5.79
CA LEU A 38 7.51 13.77 -6.46
C LEU A 38 6.41 13.49 -5.42
N GLY A 39 5.25 14.11 -5.59
CA GLY A 39 4.10 13.84 -4.73
C GLY A 39 3.52 12.44 -4.97
N TYR A 40 3.01 11.80 -3.92
CA TYR A 40 2.50 10.40 -3.97
C TYR A 40 1.41 10.14 -5.01
N GLU A 41 0.65 11.16 -5.38
CA GLU A 41 -0.45 11.08 -6.36
C GLU A 41 -0.16 11.83 -7.67
N THR A 42 1.08 12.25 -7.91
CA THR A 42 1.45 12.83 -9.21
C THR A 42 1.66 11.73 -10.24
N ASP A 43 1.39 12.05 -11.50
CA ASP A 43 1.45 11.07 -12.58
C ASP A 43 2.88 10.55 -12.79
N GLU A 44 3.91 11.36 -12.49
CA GLU A 44 5.31 10.97 -12.57
C GLU A 44 5.66 9.88 -11.55
N LEU A 45 5.26 10.04 -10.28
CA LEU A 45 5.58 9.04 -9.26
C LEU A 45 4.75 7.78 -9.43
N LEU A 46 3.47 7.92 -9.80
CA LEU A 46 2.62 6.77 -10.12
C LEU A 46 3.17 6.01 -11.33
N GLY A 47 3.58 6.70 -12.39
CA GLY A 47 4.20 6.12 -13.58
C GLY A 47 5.50 5.37 -13.27
N LEU A 48 6.41 5.98 -12.50
CA LEU A 48 7.66 5.33 -12.08
C LEU A 48 7.39 4.10 -11.19
N SER A 49 6.45 4.21 -10.26
CA SER A 49 6.09 3.10 -9.36
C SER A 49 5.47 1.95 -10.13
N ILE A 50 4.58 2.24 -11.08
CA ILE A 50 4.02 1.26 -12.02
C ILE A 50 5.14 0.58 -12.81
N TYR A 51 6.03 1.36 -13.43
CA TYR A 51 7.11 0.85 -14.25
C TYR A 51 8.00 -0.11 -13.46
N VAL A 52 8.41 0.27 -12.25
CA VAL A 52 9.28 -0.56 -11.39
C VAL A 52 8.55 -1.81 -10.89
N ARG A 53 7.28 -1.69 -10.45
CA ARG A 53 6.49 -2.86 -9.99
C ARG A 53 6.19 -3.83 -11.12
N ALA A 54 5.95 -3.35 -12.33
CA ALA A 54 5.71 -4.18 -13.52
C ALA A 54 6.89 -5.12 -13.83
N GLN A 55 8.13 -4.72 -13.48
CA GLN A 55 9.32 -5.59 -13.62
C GLN A 55 9.28 -6.83 -12.73
N SER A 56 8.39 -6.86 -11.73
CA SER A 56 8.19 -7.99 -10.82
C SER A 56 6.86 -8.71 -11.05
N ARG A 57 6.09 -8.34 -12.08
CA ARG A 57 4.80 -8.96 -12.40
C ARG A 57 4.94 -10.48 -12.54
N GLY A 58 4.00 -11.22 -11.96
CA GLY A 58 4.02 -12.69 -11.99
C GLY A 58 4.98 -13.33 -10.98
N LEU A 59 5.75 -12.55 -10.22
CA LEU A 59 6.52 -13.06 -9.09
C LEU A 59 5.70 -12.99 -7.79
N PRO A 60 5.88 -13.90 -6.84
CA PRO A 60 5.16 -13.87 -5.57
C PRO A 60 5.60 -12.65 -4.73
N VAL A 61 4.64 -11.99 -4.11
CA VAL A 61 4.89 -11.02 -3.04
C VAL A 61 5.59 -11.72 -1.90
N LYS A 62 6.71 -11.17 -1.45
CA LYS A 62 7.59 -11.74 -0.42
C LYS A 62 8.24 -10.63 0.41
N VAL A 63 7.50 -10.12 1.38
CA VAL A 63 7.99 -9.12 2.35
C VAL A 63 8.64 -9.77 3.57
N ARG A 64 9.48 -9.02 4.27
CA ARG A 64 10.07 -9.43 5.56
C ARG A 64 9.35 -8.71 6.70
N VAL A 65 8.88 -9.48 7.66
CA VAL A 65 8.16 -8.99 8.86
C VAL A 65 8.90 -9.31 10.16
N ASP A 66 10.07 -9.93 10.04
CA ASP A 66 10.94 -10.35 11.12
C ASP A 66 12.05 -9.32 11.42
N GLY A 67 12.82 -9.58 12.48
CA GLY A 67 13.96 -8.75 12.86
C GLY A 67 13.57 -7.27 13.04
N PRO A 68 14.25 -6.32 12.37
CA PRO A 68 13.98 -4.89 12.53
C PRO A 68 12.62 -4.44 11.98
N ALA A 69 11.96 -5.24 11.13
CA ALA A 69 10.63 -4.94 10.60
C ALA A 69 9.50 -5.27 11.59
N LYS A 70 9.76 -6.12 12.60
CA LYS A 70 8.76 -6.60 13.56
C LYS A 70 7.95 -5.49 14.24
N PRO A 71 8.53 -4.43 14.82
CA PRO A 71 7.73 -3.39 15.49
C PRO A 71 6.79 -2.64 14.53
N PHE A 72 7.21 -2.44 13.27
CA PHE A 72 6.40 -1.79 12.24
C PHE A 72 5.28 -2.70 11.76
N PHE A 73 5.56 -3.99 11.62
CA PHE A 73 4.54 -5.00 11.32
C PHE A 73 3.43 -5.02 12.38
N GLU A 74 3.78 -5.02 13.67
CA GLU A 74 2.78 -5.00 14.74
C GLU A 74 1.98 -3.69 14.78
N LYS A 75 2.59 -2.54 14.46
CA LYS A 75 1.87 -1.28 14.28
C LYS A 75 0.89 -1.33 13.12
N GLY A 76 1.30 -1.88 11.97
CA GLY A 76 0.43 -2.09 10.81
C GLY A 76 -0.73 -3.04 11.11
N ARG A 77 -0.47 -4.11 11.86
CA ARG A 77 -1.49 -5.03 12.37
C ARG A 77 -2.47 -4.33 13.30
N ALA A 78 -1.96 -3.57 14.28
CA ALA A 78 -2.79 -2.79 15.19
C ALA A 78 -3.65 -1.77 14.43
N PHE A 79 -3.11 -1.14 13.38
CA PHE A 79 -3.87 -0.27 12.50
C PHE A 79 -5.03 -1.00 11.83
N PHE A 80 -4.76 -2.18 11.23
CA PHE A 80 -5.73 -2.96 10.48
C PHE A 80 -6.93 -3.41 11.33
N TYR A 81 -6.70 -3.80 12.59
CA TYR A 81 -7.75 -4.21 13.52
C TYR A 81 -8.36 -3.06 14.33
N GLY A 82 -7.66 -1.92 14.45
CA GLY A 82 -8.09 -0.75 15.19
C GLY A 82 -9.33 -0.09 14.58
N ARG A 83 -10.36 0.11 15.38
CA ARG A 83 -11.59 0.82 14.99
C ARG A 83 -11.32 2.32 14.91
N ARG A 84 -11.85 2.97 13.86
CA ARG A 84 -11.63 4.40 13.60
C ARG A 84 -12.89 5.06 13.07
N GLY A 85 -12.94 6.38 13.22
CA GLY A 85 -13.98 7.26 12.70
C GLY A 85 -15.34 7.10 13.41
N GLN A 86 -16.30 7.94 13.01
CA GLN A 86 -17.63 7.97 13.62
C GLN A 86 -18.36 6.62 13.53
N LEU A 87 -18.04 5.79 12.53
CA LEU A 87 -18.67 4.49 12.35
C LEU A 87 -18.02 3.36 13.19
N SER A 88 -16.94 3.65 13.92
CA SER A 88 -16.23 2.69 14.78
C SER A 88 -15.88 1.37 14.07
N MET A 89 -15.32 1.50 12.86
CA MET A 89 -14.98 0.36 12.00
C MET A 89 -13.46 0.23 11.75
N SER A 90 -13.01 -0.99 11.52
CA SER A 90 -11.64 -1.34 11.14
C SER A 90 -11.60 -2.00 9.76
N CYS A 91 -10.41 -2.18 9.20
CA CYS A 91 -10.23 -2.89 7.94
C CYS A 91 -10.76 -4.32 8.01
N ALA A 92 -10.53 -5.00 9.15
CA ALA A 92 -10.94 -6.37 9.40
C ALA A 92 -12.46 -6.58 9.33
N HIS A 93 -13.28 -5.60 9.72
CA HIS A 93 -14.73 -5.75 9.63
C HIS A 93 -15.18 -5.99 8.18
N CYS A 94 -14.68 -5.24 7.21
CA CYS A 94 -15.09 -5.39 5.81
C CYS A 94 -14.28 -6.45 5.06
N HIS A 95 -12.96 -6.46 5.26
CA HIS A 95 -12.01 -7.20 4.42
C HIS A 95 -11.55 -8.54 5.02
N GLU A 96 -12.03 -8.89 6.21
CA GLU A 96 -11.79 -10.20 6.82
C GLU A 96 -13.11 -10.86 7.21
N LYS A 97 -13.91 -10.22 8.07
CA LYS A 97 -15.19 -10.77 8.54
C LYS A 97 -16.23 -10.93 7.43
N TYR A 98 -16.30 -9.97 6.49
CA TYR A 98 -17.29 -9.95 5.41
C TYR A 98 -16.69 -10.07 4.01
N ALA A 99 -15.46 -10.58 3.88
CA ALA A 99 -14.88 -10.88 2.58
C ALA A 99 -15.79 -11.83 1.78
N GLY A 100 -15.99 -11.55 0.50
CA GLY A 100 -16.89 -12.28 -0.40
C GLY A 100 -18.37 -11.86 -0.29
N LYS A 101 -18.78 -11.11 0.74
CA LYS A 101 -20.14 -10.60 0.88
C LYS A 101 -20.36 -9.33 0.06
N ARG A 102 -21.62 -8.98 -0.16
CA ARG A 102 -22.00 -7.75 -0.89
C ARG A 102 -22.20 -6.57 0.07
N TYR A 103 -21.63 -5.43 -0.29
CA TYR A 103 -21.95 -4.13 0.25
C TYR A 103 -22.53 -3.28 -0.88
N ARG A 104 -23.86 -3.11 -0.90
CA ARG A 104 -24.61 -2.51 -2.01
C ARG A 104 -24.26 -3.21 -3.34
N SER A 105 -23.78 -2.45 -4.33
CA SER A 105 -23.41 -2.97 -5.66
C SER A 105 -21.98 -3.51 -5.74
N MET A 106 -21.26 -3.64 -4.60
CA MET A 106 -19.86 -4.07 -4.57
C MET A 106 -19.72 -5.39 -3.81
N THR A 107 -18.91 -6.30 -4.35
CA THR A 107 -18.43 -7.47 -3.61
C THR A 107 -17.17 -7.07 -2.83
N LEU A 108 -17.17 -7.31 -1.52
CA LEU A 108 -16.02 -7.03 -0.67
C LEU A 108 -14.92 -8.06 -0.95
N SER A 109 -13.73 -7.60 -1.34
CA SER A 109 -12.55 -8.47 -1.42
C SER A 109 -11.87 -8.57 -0.06
N GLN A 110 -10.81 -9.39 0.01
CA GLN A 110 -9.92 -9.45 1.17
C GLN A 110 -9.04 -8.18 1.35
N GLY A 111 -9.18 -7.17 0.49
CA GLY A 111 -8.41 -5.92 0.59
C GLY A 111 -6.92 -6.05 0.24
N GLN A 112 -6.56 -7.06 -0.56
CA GLN A 112 -5.17 -7.31 -0.96
C GLN A 112 -4.57 -6.17 -1.78
N THR A 113 -3.25 -6.01 -1.69
CA THR A 113 -2.51 -4.86 -2.23
C THR A 113 -1.53 -5.21 -3.35
N ASN A 114 -1.42 -6.49 -3.71
CA ASN A 114 -0.48 -7.04 -4.70
C ASN A 114 -0.61 -6.46 -6.13
N GLY A 115 -1.72 -5.78 -6.43
CA GLY A 115 -1.99 -5.14 -7.71
C GLY A 115 -1.83 -3.61 -7.75
N PHE A 116 -1.36 -2.97 -6.68
CA PHE A 116 -1.20 -1.51 -6.61
C PHE A 116 0.18 -1.02 -7.12
N PRO A 117 0.29 0.24 -7.62
CA PRO A 117 -0.78 1.14 -8.01
C PRO A 117 -1.76 0.53 -9.01
N SER A 118 -3.04 0.82 -8.87
CA SER A 118 -4.10 0.20 -9.68
C SER A 118 -4.84 1.25 -10.51
N HIS A 119 -5.18 0.89 -11.75
CA HIS A 119 -6.14 1.65 -12.53
C HIS A 119 -7.54 1.33 -12.01
N ARG A 120 -8.23 2.35 -11.49
CA ARG A 120 -9.59 2.19 -11.01
C ARG A 120 -10.58 2.90 -11.92
N LEU A 121 -11.59 2.18 -12.40
CA LEU A 121 -12.62 2.74 -13.28
C LEU A 121 -13.33 3.94 -12.64
N THR A 122 -13.60 3.87 -11.33
CA THR A 122 -14.16 4.97 -10.53
C THR A 122 -13.24 6.20 -10.44
N TRP A 123 -11.93 6.03 -10.57
CA TRP A 123 -10.96 7.14 -10.57
C TRP A 123 -10.62 7.62 -11.98
N ARG A 124 -10.91 6.80 -13.02
CA ARG A 124 -10.56 7.03 -14.42
C ARG A 124 -9.05 7.23 -14.67
N LYS A 125 -8.22 6.87 -13.71
CA LYS A 125 -6.75 6.93 -13.77
C LYS A 125 -6.11 5.99 -12.74
N PRO A 126 -4.81 5.71 -12.83
CA PRO A 126 -4.08 5.02 -11.76
C PRO A 126 -4.13 5.80 -10.45
N GLY A 127 -4.07 5.10 -9.32
CA GLY A 127 -3.89 5.71 -8.01
C GLY A 127 -3.09 4.83 -7.07
N SER A 128 -2.44 5.46 -6.09
CA SER A 128 -1.59 4.77 -5.13
C SER A 128 -2.42 3.94 -4.14
N LEU A 129 -1.72 3.05 -3.45
CA LEU A 129 -2.27 2.33 -2.31
C LEU A 129 -2.66 3.30 -1.17
N HIS A 130 -1.87 4.36 -0.94
CA HIS A 130 -2.16 5.35 0.09
C HIS A 130 -3.44 6.14 -0.18
N ARG A 131 -3.73 6.50 -1.44
CA ARG A 131 -5.04 7.06 -1.80
C ARG A 131 -6.18 6.09 -1.51
N ARG A 132 -5.97 4.79 -1.70
CA ARG A 132 -6.97 3.78 -1.33
C ARG A 132 -7.21 3.78 0.18
N PHE A 133 -6.15 3.80 1.01
CA PHE A 133 -6.28 3.89 2.46
C PHE A 133 -7.02 5.14 2.91
N GLN A 134 -6.67 6.31 2.37
CA GLN A 134 -7.37 7.55 2.68
C GLN A 134 -8.85 7.49 2.27
N THR A 135 -9.17 6.86 1.14
CA THR A 135 -10.56 6.62 0.74
C THR A 135 -11.28 5.74 1.76
N CYS A 136 -10.65 4.67 2.23
CA CYS A 136 -11.20 3.79 3.27
C CYS A 136 -11.45 4.54 4.59
N SER A 137 -10.50 5.39 5.03
CA SER A 137 -10.66 6.21 6.24
C SER A 137 -11.86 7.17 6.13
N ARG A 138 -12.01 7.84 4.98
CA ARG A 138 -13.15 8.75 4.74
C ARG A 138 -14.48 8.01 4.77
N LEU A 139 -14.56 6.78 4.23
CA LEU A 139 -15.79 5.98 4.25
C LEU A 139 -16.26 5.62 5.66
N VAL A 140 -15.34 5.48 6.61
CA VAL A 140 -15.67 5.25 8.03
C VAL A 140 -15.78 6.54 8.84
N ARG A 141 -15.74 7.71 8.17
CA ARG A 141 -15.75 9.05 8.77
C ARG A 141 -14.61 9.25 9.77
N SER A 142 -13.41 8.80 9.40
CA SER A 142 -12.15 9.07 10.10
C SER A 142 -11.33 10.09 9.32
N GLU A 143 -10.57 10.91 10.03
CA GLU A 143 -9.53 11.74 9.40
C GLU A 143 -8.48 10.83 8.73
N PRO A 144 -8.13 11.08 7.45
CA PRO A 144 -7.15 10.27 6.73
C PRO A 144 -5.71 10.69 7.06
N PHE A 145 -4.82 9.73 7.24
CA PHE A 145 -3.39 10.00 7.37
C PHE A 145 -2.79 10.49 6.03
N PRO A 146 -1.76 11.37 6.08
CA PRO A 146 -1.04 11.80 4.88
C PRO A 146 -0.41 10.63 4.12
N ALA A 147 -0.34 10.73 2.79
CA ALA A 147 0.35 9.73 1.98
C ALA A 147 1.86 9.75 2.29
N GLY A 148 2.44 8.58 2.56
CA GLY A 148 3.86 8.46 2.93
C GLY A 148 4.14 8.66 4.41
N SER A 149 3.10 8.82 5.23
CA SER A 149 3.22 8.76 6.69
C SER A 149 3.66 7.38 7.18
N ASP A 150 4.31 7.34 8.33
CA ASP A 150 4.78 6.10 8.95
C ASP A 150 3.61 5.13 9.18
N GLU A 151 2.42 5.64 9.57
CA GLU A 151 1.23 4.82 9.82
C GLU A 151 0.74 4.08 8.56
N LEU A 152 0.76 4.74 7.39
CA LEU A 152 0.33 4.10 6.16
C LEU A 152 1.37 3.14 5.60
N ILE A 153 2.67 3.39 5.82
CA ILE A 153 3.75 2.48 5.41
C ILE A 153 3.74 1.23 6.30
N ASP A 154 3.52 1.38 7.60
CA ASP A 154 3.36 0.26 8.54
C ASP A 154 2.16 -0.61 8.13
N LEU A 155 1.03 0.02 7.79
CA LEU A 155 -0.15 -0.69 7.26
C LEU A 155 0.14 -1.38 5.91
N GLU A 156 0.90 -0.73 5.01
CA GLU A 156 1.30 -1.32 3.73
C GLU A 156 2.10 -2.61 3.94
N LEU A 157 3.04 -2.65 4.90
CA LEU A 157 3.79 -3.86 5.22
C LEU A 157 2.87 -4.99 5.70
N TYR A 158 1.96 -4.70 6.63
CA TYR A 158 1.04 -5.69 7.15
C TYR A 158 0.13 -6.28 6.06
N LEU A 159 -0.40 -5.42 5.17
CA LEU A 159 -1.23 -5.87 4.05
C LEU A 159 -0.44 -6.63 2.98
N ALA A 160 0.82 -6.24 2.71
CA ALA A 160 1.69 -6.99 1.81
C ALA A 160 1.98 -8.40 2.35
N TRP A 161 2.13 -8.55 3.67
CA TRP A 161 2.26 -9.85 4.33
C TRP A 161 0.97 -10.69 4.23
N ARG A 162 -0.22 -10.08 4.38
CA ARG A 162 -1.50 -10.78 4.16
C ARG A 162 -1.68 -11.30 2.73
N GLY A 163 -1.01 -10.67 1.77
CA GLY A 163 -0.98 -11.07 0.36
C GLY A 163 0.24 -11.91 -0.01
N GLN A 164 1.04 -12.37 0.96
CA GLN A 164 2.27 -13.10 0.70
C GLN A 164 1.98 -14.38 -0.09
N GLY A 165 2.77 -14.61 -1.15
CA GLY A 165 2.57 -15.71 -2.10
C GLY A 165 1.65 -15.36 -3.29
N LEU A 166 0.77 -14.36 -3.18
CA LEU A 166 0.05 -13.85 -4.35
C LEU A 166 1.02 -13.23 -5.35
N LEU A 167 0.71 -13.31 -6.63
CA LEU A 167 1.56 -12.75 -7.67
C LEU A 167 1.44 -11.23 -7.71
N VAL A 168 2.53 -10.53 -8.00
CA VAL A 168 2.48 -9.10 -8.29
C VAL A 168 1.67 -8.89 -9.58
N GLU A 169 0.65 -8.04 -9.52
CA GLU A 169 -0.30 -7.78 -10.61
C GLU A 169 -0.21 -6.35 -11.17
N THR A 170 0.69 -5.52 -10.64
CA THR A 170 0.74 -4.09 -10.97
C THR A 170 1.00 -3.80 -12.46
N PRO A 171 0.36 -2.78 -13.06
CA PRO A 171 -0.87 -2.17 -12.59
C PRO A 171 -2.04 -3.12 -12.83
N SER A 172 -2.83 -3.34 -11.78
CA SER A 172 -4.08 -4.07 -11.90
C SER A 172 -5.22 -3.14 -12.35
N VAL A 173 -6.24 -3.71 -13.00
CA VAL A 173 -7.49 -3.00 -13.31
C VAL A 173 -8.54 -3.42 -12.29
N ARG A 174 -9.19 -2.44 -11.65
CA ARG A 174 -10.25 -2.66 -10.67
C ARG A 174 -11.39 -1.64 -10.89
N ARG A 175 -12.56 -1.90 -10.32
CA ARG A 175 -13.65 -0.92 -10.28
C ARG A 175 -13.25 0.30 -9.46
#